data_AF-A0A015SW05-F1
#
_entry.id   AF-A0A015SW05-F1
#
_cell.length_a   1.000
_cell.length_b   1.000
_cell.length_c   1.000
_cell.angle_alpha   90.00
_cell.angle_beta   90.00
_cell.angle_gamma   90.00
#
_symmetry.space_group_name_H-M   'P 1'
#
loop_
_entity.id
_entity.type
_entity.pdbx_description
1 polymer ?
#
loop_
_entity_poly.entity_id
_entity_poly.type
_entity_poly.pdbx_seq_one_letter_code
_entity_poly.pdbx_strand_id
1 'polypeptide(L)'
;MEYALEFAGENRGELEKVLEHYNDSGLKQDAARFLIENMPRYFSYEGWQLDTLKAIHAATEHTDGWVNKKDRKKWEHFSFRTLKKVYDAKVIKAEFLIHHIDQAFEVFEKRSWNKYLPFDDFCELILPYRIGDEPLEEWRGWYRERYESILDSLYQGTDVVEATDRLGAYLRQEKDFRYSVELDLPHLGAGFLLANRVGSCEASCDFTVYVLRALGIPAATDIYHYGPGKGAGHVWNVLRDTTGGYVPFWFIQTKVERGGSDKREKGKVYRRCFGAQQEKVSGIRRDRSVPFPLKDPYLKDVTSDYFPANQVTIEIDPQVDKKYICLGVFTLEGCMPIDITVQKGNKATFMNVEPGILFQPLYDNGMKWVAAGYPFLVDEKGEVKYHKPDCAVKGSMDLNRKFLLRQYLKDYLSAVVGDKIEGANHSDFSDACLLHQIVDTPKVSYQVAYPQFRKRYRYIRYTSTPEKTLQLAELQLFRKVDDQEKIAAKVIDGSNAFIADDRFDRFKVNDGDGLTFFLT
;
A
#
# COMPACT_ATOMS: atom_id res chain seq x y z
N MET A 1 -1.29 -32.16 -5.48
CA MET A 1 -0.32 -32.88 -4.63
C MET A 1 0.97 -33.24 -5.35
N GLU A 2 0.97 -34.16 -6.33
CA GLU A 2 2.23 -34.72 -6.89
C GLU A 2 3.22 -33.67 -7.40
N TYR A 3 2.73 -32.62 -8.08
CA TYR A 3 3.58 -31.50 -8.52
C TYR A 3 4.40 -30.89 -7.38
N ALA A 4 3.82 -30.73 -6.18
CA ALA A 4 4.54 -30.17 -5.05
C ALA A 4 5.59 -31.13 -4.48
N LEU A 5 5.29 -32.43 -4.45
CA LEU A 5 6.23 -33.47 -4.00
C LEU A 5 7.41 -33.64 -4.98
N GLU A 6 7.15 -33.62 -6.29
CA GLU A 6 8.20 -33.58 -7.31
C GLU A 6 9.02 -32.28 -7.19
N PHE A 7 8.35 -31.13 -7.02
CA PHE A 7 9.02 -29.86 -6.82
C PHE A 7 9.86 -29.85 -5.55
N ALA A 8 9.58 -30.63 -4.51
CA ALA A 8 10.39 -30.71 -3.29
C ALA A 8 11.78 -31.35 -3.53
N GLY A 9 11.93 -32.22 -4.53
CA GLY A 9 13.20 -32.90 -4.81
C GLY A 9 13.74 -33.66 -3.58
N GLU A 10 14.96 -33.34 -3.15
CA GLU A 10 15.60 -33.98 -1.99
C GLU A 10 14.79 -33.85 -0.68
N ASN A 11 13.95 -32.81 -0.56
CA ASN A 11 13.13 -32.57 0.63
C ASN A 11 11.76 -33.28 0.58
N ARG A 12 11.48 -34.07 -0.46
CA ARG A 12 10.20 -34.80 -0.63
C ARG A 12 9.84 -35.63 0.60
N GLY A 13 10.83 -36.32 1.19
CA GLY A 13 10.63 -37.16 2.37
C GLY A 13 10.12 -36.40 3.61
N GLU A 14 10.48 -35.12 3.76
CA GLU A 14 9.93 -34.30 4.86
C GLU A 14 8.44 -34.01 4.65
N LEU A 15 8.01 -33.76 3.41
CA LEU A 15 6.59 -33.50 3.11
C LEU A 15 5.75 -34.78 3.22
N GLU A 16 6.28 -35.92 2.79
CA GLU A 16 5.62 -37.22 2.94
C GLU A 16 5.44 -37.61 4.41
N LYS A 17 6.42 -37.32 5.28
CA LYS A 17 6.28 -37.52 6.74
C LYS A 17 5.11 -36.74 7.33
N VAL A 18 4.86 -35.51 6.87
CA VAL A 18 3.69 -34.71 7.34
C VAL A 18 2.38 -35.37 6.91
N LEU A 19 2.29 -35.85 5.67
CA LEU A 19 1.10 -36.54 5.15
C LEU A 19 0.84 -37.86 5.87
N GLU A 20 1.90 -38.61 6.20
CA GLU A 20 1.82 -39.85 6.98
C GLU A 20 1.40 -39.56 8.43
N HIS A 21 1.98 -38.53 9.05
CA HIS A 21 1.64 -38.12 10.42
C HIS A 21 0.15 -37.82 10.60
N TYR A 22 -0.45 -37.12 9.63
CA TYR A 22 -1.88 -36.80 9.65
C TYR A 22 -2.76 -37.80 8.88
N ASN A 23 -2.24 -38.99 8.53
CA ASN A 23 -3.07 -39.98 7.87
C ASN A 23 -4.28 -40.34 8.76
N ASP A 24 -5.47 -40.40 8.18
CA ASP A 24 -6.75 -40.63 8.88
C ASP A 24 -7.09 -39.60 9.99
N SER A 25 -6.45 -38.42 9.99
CA SER A 25 -6.70 -37.33 10.96
C SER A 25 -7.74 -36.30 10.51
N GLY A 26 -8.61 -36.65 9.55
CA GLY A 26 -9.69 -35.79 9.06
C GLY A 26 -9.20 -34.43 8.55
N LEU A 27 -9.76 -33.34 9.10
CA LEU A 27 -9.44 -31.97 8.68
C LEU A 27 -7.96 -31.60 8.80
N LYS A 28 -7.21 -32.21 9.72
CA LYS A 28 -5.75 -31.98 9.82
C LYS A 28 -5.01 -32.54 8.60
N GLN A 29 -5.47 -33.68 8.07
CA GLN A 29 -4.94 -34.25 6.83
C GLN A 29 -5.19 -33.31 5.65
N ASP A 30 -6.41 -32.79 5.54
CA ASP A 30 -6.80 -31.87 4.46
C ASP A 30 -6.03 -30.55 4.56
N ALA A 31 -5.78 -30.05 5.77
CA ALA A 31 -4.99 -28.85 6.00
C ALA A 31 -3.52 -29.05 5.60
N ALA A 32 -2.92 -30.19 5.95
CA ALA A 32 -1.58 -30.55 5.51
C ALA A 32 -1.49 -30.62 3.98
N ARG A 33 -2.50 -31.24 3.33
CA ARG A 33 -2.59 -31.30 1.87
C ARG A 33 -2.66 -29.91 1.26
N PHE A 34 -3.55 -29.05 1.76
CA PHE A 34 -3.71 -27.68 1.28
C PHE A 34 -2.39 -26.88 1.36
N LEU A 35 -1.67 -26.96 2.47
CA LEU A 35 -0.39 -26.27 2.64
C LEU A 35 0.67 -26.79 1.65
N ILE A 36 0.84 -28.11 1.56
CA ILE A 36 1.85 -28.74 0.70
C ILE A 36 1.58 -28.45 -0.78
N GLU A 37 0.32 -28.49 -1.22
CA GLU A 37 -0.04 -28.26 -2.62
C GLU A 37 0.30 -26.85 -3.11
N ASN A 38 0.21 -25.85 -2.24
CA ASN A 38 0.48 -24.46 -2.57
C ASN A 38 1.93 -24.03 -2.27
N MET A 39 2.69 -24.86 -1.54
CA MET A 39 4.07 -24.62 -1.12
C MET A 39 5.05 -24.25 -2.24
N PRO A 40 4.98 -24.79 -3.47
CA PRO A 40 5.91 -24.42 -4.56
C PRO A 40 5.93 -22.93 -4.92
N ARG A 41 4.90 -22.16 -4.53
CA ARG A 41 4.82 -20.71 -4.72
C ARG A 41 5.72 -19.93 -3.76
N TYR A 42 5.99 -20.49 -2.59
CA TYR A 42 6.56 -19.77 -1.46
C TYR A 42 8.06 -19.97 -1.34
N PHE A 43 8.74 -18.87 -1.04
CA PHE A 43 10.19 -18.81 -0.90
C PHE A 43 10.57 -17.60 -0.07
N SER A 44 11.78 -17.59 0.47
CA SER A 44 12.42 -16.41 1.04
C SER A 44 13.66 -16.01 0.22
N TYR A 45 14.19 -14.82 0.47
CA TYR A 45 15.49 -14.40 -0.07
C TYR A 45 16.59 -14.58 0.98
N GLU A 46 17.76 -15.04 0.52
CA GLU A 46 18.93 -15.29 1.38
C GLU A 46 20.09 -14.35 0.99
N GLY A 47 20.68 -13.67 1.98
CA GLY A 47 21.87 -12.84 1.80
C GLY A 47 22.15 -11.90 2.97
N TRP A 48 23.44 -11.71 3.32
CA TRP A 48 23.90 -10.86 4.42
C TRP A 48 23.45 -9.39 4.29
N GLN A 49 23.16 -8.95 3.06
CA GLN A 49 22.64 -7.62 2.78
C GLN A 49 21.31 -7.37 3.49
N LEU A 50 20.45 -8.40 3.56
CA LEU A 50 19.15 -8.30 4.23
C LEU A 50 19.31 -8.07 5.73
N ASP A 51 20.30 -8.69 6.38
CA ASP A 51 20.57 -8.49 7.81
C ASP A 51 21.01 -7.05 8.07
N THR A 52 21.86 -6.51 7.20
CA THR A 52 22.29 -5.10 7.30
C THR A 52 21.12 -4.14 7.10
N LEU A 53 20.30 -4.37 6.08
CA LEU A 53 19.14 -3.53 5.80
C LEU A 53 18.09 -3.61 6.90
N LYS A 54 17.84 -4.80 7.48
CA LYS A 54 16.95 -4.96 8.64
C LYS A 54 17.45 -4.17 9.84
N ALA A 55 18.75 -4.17 10.14
CA ALA A 55 19.31 -3.39 11.24
C ALA A 55 19.13 -1.88 11.02
N ILE A 56 19.37 -1.40 9.79
CA ILE A 56 19.13 0.00 9.41
C ILE A 56 17.63 0.32 9.55
N HIS A 57 16.76 -0.57 9.07
CA HIS A 57 15.32 -0.40 9.12
C HIS A 57 14.78 -0.34 10.55
N ALA A 58 15.26 -1.22 11.44
CA ALA A 58 14.94 -1.20 12.86
C ALA A 58 15.32 0.15 13.51
N ALA A 59 16.50 0.68 13.19
CA ALA A 59 16.94 1.98 13.71
C ALA A 59 16.05 3.15 13.25
N THR A 60 15.25 2.97 12.19
CA THR A 60 14.29 4.01 11.76
C THR A 60 13.16 4.24 12.75
N GLU A 61 12.93 3.32 13.70
CA GLU A 61 12.00 3.52 14.81
C GLU A 61 12.31 4.80 15.59
N HIS A 62 13.60 5.13 15.76
CA HIS A 62 14.07 6.29 16.53
C HIS A 62 14.22 7.57 15.69
N THR A 63 13.90 7.50 14.39
CA THR A 63 14.04 8.62 13.45
C THR A 63 12.76 8.83 12.66
N ASP A 64 11.61 8.48 13.25
CA ASP A 64 10.27 8.63 12.66
C ASP A 64 10.14 8.02 11.25
N GLY A 65 10.81 6.88 11.03
CA GLY A 65 10.76 6.12 9.77
C GLY A 65 11.79 6.54 8.72
N TRP A 66 12.62 7.56 8.99
CA TRP A 66 13.61 8.08 8.03
C TRP A 66 14.94 7.32 8.08
N VAL A 67 15.42 6.83 6.94
CA VAL A 67 16.75 6.22 6.85
C VAL A 67 17.79 7.32 6.73
N ASN A 68 18.91 7.25 7.44
CA ASN A 68 19.94 8.29 7.33
C ASN A 68 20.53 8.39 5.90
N LYS A 69 21.01 9.58 5.53
CA LYS A 69 21.56 9.86 4.18
C LYS A 69 22.63 8.88 3.72
N LYS A 70 23.54 8.49 4.62
CA LYS A 70 24.67 7.61 4.31
C LYS A 70 24.17 6.24 3.87
N ASP A 71 23.21 5.69 4.61
CA ASP A 71 22.63 4.38 4.31
C ASP A 71 21.70 4.43 3.10
N ARG A 72 20.88 5.48 2.96
CA ARG A 72 20.07 5.70 1.74
C ARG A 72 20.93 5.63 0.48
N LYS A 73 22.00 6.44 0.43
CA LYS A 73 22.90 6.50 -0.72
C LYS A 73 23.66 5.18 -0.94
N LYS A 74 24.04 4.49 0.13
CA LYS A 74 24.73 3.19 0.02
C LYS A 74 23.86 2.12 -0.63
N TRP A 75 22.55 2.15 -0.38
CA TRP A 75 21.62 1.10 -0.77
C TRP A 75 20.65 1.49 -1.90
N GLU A 76 20.78 2.69 -2.48
CA GLU A 76 19.86 3.23 -3.51
C GLU A 76 19.72 2.36 -4.77
N HIS A 77 20.76 1.60 -5.11
CA HIS A 77 20.80 0.72 -6.30
C HIS A 77 20.70 -0.77 -5.95
N PHE A 78 20.57 -1.11 -4.67
CA PHE A 78 20.38 -2.49 -4.28
C PHE A 78 18.93 -2.90 -4.52
N SER A 79 18.73 -4.11 -5.04
CA SER A 79 17.42 -4.74 -5.04
C SER A 79 17.52 -6.15 -4.48
N PHE A 80 16.68 -6.45 -3.49
CA PHE A 80 16.65 -7.79 -2.88
C PHE A 80 16.28 -8.89 -3.89
N ARG A 81 15.63 -8.52 -5.00
CA ARG A 81 15.20 -9.46 -6.05
C ARG A 81 16.37 -10.13 -6.77
N THR A 82 17.59 -9.61 -6.63
CA THR A 82 18.81 -10.24 -7.18
C THR A 82 19.37 -11.33 -6.26
N LEU A 83 18.88 -11.45 -5.03
CA LEU A 83 19.33 -12.46 -4.07
C LEU A 83 18.78 -13.85 -4.42
N LYS A 84 19.44 -14.86 -3.86
CA LYS A 84 19.05 -16.26 -4.03
C LYS A 84 17.69 -16.51 -3.38
N LYS A 85 16.80 -17.16 -4.11
CA LYS A 85 15.52 -17.66 -3.59
C LYS A 85 15.70 -19.02 -2.94
N VAL A 86 15.13 -19.19 -1.75
CA VAL A 86 15.08 -20.45 -1.03
C VAL A 86 13.61 -20.85 -0.91
N TYR A 87 13.20 -21.85 -1.69
CA TYR A 87 11.82 -22.32 -1.73
C TYR A 87 11.48 -23.20 -0.54
N ASP A 88 10.31 -22.99 0.06
CA ASP A 88 9.89 -23.70 1.28
C ASP A 88 9.81 -25.20 1.04
N ALA A 89 9.24 -25.61 -0.09
CA ALA A 89 9.14 -27.02 -0.47
C ALA A 89 10.49 -27.74 -0.50
N LYS A 90 11.60 -27.00 -0.64
CA LYS A 90 12.97 -27.53 -0.68
C LYS A 90 13.65 -27.60 0.68
N VAL A 91 13.15 -26.93 1.72
CA VAL A 91 13.89 -26.76 2.99
C VAL A 91 13.06 -26.99 4.26
N ILE A 92 11.73 -26.86 4.18
CA ILE A 92 10.85 -26.95 5.34
C ILE A 92 10.89 -28.36 5.94
N LYS A 93 10.90 -28.43 7.28
CA LYS A 93 10.94 -29.69 8.02
C LYS A 93 9.54 -30.18 8.37
N ALA A 94 9.40 -31.50 8.48
CA ALA A 94 8.14 -32.11 8.88
C ALA A 94 7.70 -31.62 10.27
N GLU A 95 8.63 -31.53 11.21
CA GLU A 95 8.38 -31.06 12.58
C GLU A 95 7.81 -29.65 12.63
N PHE A 96 8.35 -28.72 11.80
CA PHE A 96 7.86 -27.35 11.67
C PHE A 96 6.40 -27.33 11.24
N LEU A 97 6.07 -28.07 10.16
CA LEU A 97 4.72 -28.06 9.60
C LEU A 97 3.70 -28.71 10.53
N ILE A 98 4.06 -29.85 11.14
CA ILE A 98 3.21 -30.54 12.11
C ILE A 98 2.94 -29.62 13.30
N HIS A 99 3.98 -29.04 13.89
CA HIS A 99 3.83 -28.12 15.01
C HIS A 99 2.94 -26.92 14.66
N HIS A 100 3.13 -26.33 13.49
CA HIS A 100 2.35 -25.20 13.02
C HIS A 100 0.88 -25.54 12.77
N ILE A 101 0.59 -26.70 12.15
CA ILE A 101 -0.77 -27.17 11.92
C ILE A 101 -1.46 -27.40 13.26
N ASP A 102 -0.82 -28.07 14.21
CA ASP A 102 -1.40 -28.31 15.53
C ASP A 102 -1.73 -27.01 16.26
N GLN A 103 -0.81 -26.03 16.26
CA GLN A 103 -1.08 -24.71 16.84
C GLN A 103 -2.21 -23.96 16.15
N ALA A 104 -2.37 -24.11 14.84
CA ALA A 104 -3.48 -23.49 14.10
C ALA A 104 -4.83 -24.11 14.51
N PHE A 105 -4.88 -25.44 14.68
CA PHE A 105 -6.09 -26.14 15.14
C PHE A 105 -6.43 -25.82 16.59
N GLU A 106 -5.44 -25.69 17.48
CA GLU A 106 -5.67 -25.30 18.88
C GLU A 106 -6.45 -23.98 18.99
N VAL A 107 -6.03 -22.94 18.27
CA VAL A 107 -6.70 -21.64 18.31
C VAL A 107 -7.98 -21.62 17.49
N PHE A 108 -8.07 -22.43 16.44
CA PHE A 108 -9.29 -22.62 15.68
C PHE A 108 -10.41 -23.22 16.56
N GLU A 109 -10.10 -24.26 17.32
CA GLU A 109 -11.05 -24.95 18.20
C GLU A 109 -11.34 -24.19 19.51
N LYS A 110 -10.34 -23.51 20.07
CA LYS A 110 -10.49 -22.72 21.32
C LYS A 110 -11.49 -21.57 21.17
N ARG A 111 -11.51 -20.90 20.01
CA ARG A 111 -12.23 -19.63 19.83
C ARG A 111 -13.69 -19.85 19.44
N SER A 112 -14.61 -19.31 20.24
CA SER A 112 -16.06 -19.46 20.07
C SER A 112 -16.60 -18.93 18.73
N TRP A 113 -15.99 -17.86 18.19
CA TRP A 113 -16.36 -17.29 16.89
C TRP A 113 -16.00 -18.18 15.69
N ASN A 114 -15.17 -19.21 15.87
CA ASN A 114 -14.79 -20.14 14.80
C ASN A 114 -15.71 -21.36 14.69
N LYS A 115 -16.70 -21.53 15.60
CA LYS A 115 -17.58 -22.70 15.66
C LYS A 115 -18.25 -23.05 14.32
N TYR A 116 -18.56 -22.04 13.52
CA TYR A 116 -19.21 -22.20 12.21
C TYR A 116 -18.35 -21.64 11.06
N LEU A 117 -17.06 -21.45 11.28
CA LEU A 117 -16.14 -21.04 10.23
C LEU A 117 -15.93 -22.23 9.26
N PRO A 118 -16.21 -22.08 7.96
CA PRO A 118 -15.96 -23.12 6.97
C PRO A 118 -14.48 -23.51 6.93
N PHE A 119 -14.21 -24.78 6.62
CA PHE A 119 -12.85 -25.30 6.56
C PHE A 119 -11.98 -24.58 5.52
N ASP A 120 -12.54 -24.24 4.35
CA ASP A 120 -11.83 -23.48 3.32
C ASP A 120 -11.41 -22.09 3.83
N ASP A 121 -12.27 -21.44 4.62
CA ASP A 121 -11.95 -20.16 5.26
C ASP A 121 -10.88 -20.32 6.35
N PHE A 122 -10.90 -21.42 7.11
CA PHE A 122 -9.80 -21.74 8.03
C PHE A 122 -8.47 -21.89 7.28
N CYS A 123 -8.46 -22.62 6.15
CA CYS A 123 -7.28 -22.85 5.33
C CYS A 123 -6.65 -21.55 4.79
N GLU A 124 -7.48 -20.57 4.42
CA GLU A 124 -7.01 -19.30 3.84
C GLU A 124 -6.71 -18.22 4.90
N LEU A 125 -7.46 -18.20 6.01
CA LEU A 125 -7.51 -17.05 6.92
C LEU A 125 -6.86 -17.29 8.27
N ILE A 126 -6.66 -18.55 8.69
CA ILE A 126 -6.03 -18.89 9.98
C ILE A 126 -4.80 -19.76 9.75
N LEU A 127 -4.93 -20.88 9.04
CA LEU A 127 -3.93 -21.94 8.85
C LEU A 127 -2.55 -21.49 8.31
N PRO A 128 -2.43 -20.55 7.34
CA PRO A 128 -1.17 -20.32 6.63
C PRO A 128 0.02 -20.06 7.55
N TYR A 129 1.17 -20.66 7.23
CA TYR A 129 2.42 -20.49 7.99
C TYR A 129 3.25 -19.30 7.59
N ARG A 130 2.82 -18.60 6.54
CA ARG A 130 3.46 -17.40 6.00
C ARG A 130 2.47 -16.58 5.19
N ILE A 131 2.87 -15.38 4.81
CA ILE A 131 2.09 -14.38 4.09
C ILE A 131 2.65 -14.15 2.69
N GLY A 132 3.97 -14.03 2.54
CA GLY A 132 4.62 -13.59 1.30
C GLY A 132 5.97 -14.25 1.07
N ASP A 133 7.03 -13.44 0.95
CA ASP A 133 8.42 -13.87 0.73
C ASP A 133 9.37 -13.58 1.91
N GLU A 134 8.81 -13.48 3.11
CA GLU A 134 9.51 -13.32 4.38
C GLU A 134 10.38 -14.55 4.74
N PRO A 135 11.32 -14.43 5.70
CA PRO A 135 11.99 -15.60 6.26
C PRO A 135 11.02 -16.62 6.87
N LEU A 136 11.34 -17.91 6.74
CA LEU A 136 10.56 -18.98 7.36
C LEU A 136 10.81 -18.98 8.88
N GLU A 137 9.77 -18.71 9.67
CA GLU A 137 9.85 -18.53 11.13
C GLU A 137 8.67 -19.22 11.84
N GLU A 138 8.90 -19.82 13.02
CA GLU A 138 7.85 -20.39 13.88
C GLU A 138 7.19 -19.31 14.74
N TRP A 139 6.39 -18.45 14.10
CA TRP A 139 5.96 -17.20 14.70
C TRP A 139 4.73 -17.30 15.61
N ARG A 140 3.87 -18.32 15.42
CA ARG A 140 2.58 -18.42 16.14
C ARG A 140 2.78 -18.39 17.65
N GLY A 141 3.77 -19.13 18.16
CA GLY A 141 4.10 -19.18 19.58
C GLY A 141 4.42 -17.80 20.16
N TRP A 142 5.28 -17.03 19.50
CA TRP A 142 5.71 -15.70 19.98
C TRP A 142 4.55 -14.71 20.11
N TYR A 143 3.65 -14.70 19.12
CA TYR A 143 2.50 -13.81 19.12
C TYR A 143 1.41 -14.27 20.11
N ARG A 144 1.21 -15.58 20.27
CA ARG A 144 0.29 -16.13 21.27
C ARG A 144 0.74 -15.80 22.68
N GLU A 145 2.01 -16.06 22.99
CA GLU A 145 2.58 -15.78 24.31
C GLU A 145 2.39 -14.31 24.71
N ARG A 146 2.57 -13.39 23.77
CA ARG A 146 2.44 -11.95 24.04
C ARG A 146 0.98 -11.49 24.13
N TYR A 147 0.07 -12.00 23.31
CA TYR A 147 -1.25 -11.38 23.11
C TYR A 147 -2.46 -12.22 23.53
N GLU A 148 -2.30 -13.52 23.80
CA GLU A 148 -3.44 -14.41 24.09
C GLU A 148 -4.12 -14.05 25.42
N SER A 149 -3.35 -13.92 26.49
CA SER A 149 -3.86 -13.53 27.81
C SER A 149 -4.47 -12.12 27.81
N ILE A 150 -3.91 -11.22 26.99
CA ILE A 150 -4.39 -9.86 26.82
C ILE A 150 -5.76 -9.88 26.14
N LEU A 151 -5.91 -10.60 25.03
CA LEU A 151 -7.20 -10.74 24.35
C LEU A 151 -8.26 -11.36 25.29
N ASP A 152 -7.90 -12.44 25.99
CA ASP A 152 -8.79 -13.15 26.91
C ASP A 152 -9.23 -12.26 28.09
N SER A 153 -8.42 -11.26 28.46
CA SER A 153 -8.76 -10.23 29.46
C SER A 153 -9.62 -9.10 28.88
N LEU A 154 -9.32 -8.65 27.66
CA LEU A 154 -10.04 -7.55 26.99
C LEU A 154 -11.48 -7.93 26.59
N TYR A 155 -11.72 -9.21 26.25
CA TYR A 155 -12.99 -9.64 25.70
C TYR A 155 -13.30 -11.13 25.95
N GLN A 156 -14.47 -11.40 26.54
CA GLN A 156 -14.97 -12.76 26.83
C GLN A 156 -16.25 -13.11 26.03
N GLY A 157 -16.67 -12.25 25.10
CA GLY A 157 -17.84 -12.49 24.26
C GLY A 157 -17.54 -13.33 23.01
N THR A 158 -18.47 -13.35 22.06
CA THR A 158 -18.40 -14.14 20.82
C THR A 158 -18.28 -13.31 19.54
N ASP A 159 -18.31 -11.98 19.64
CA ASP A 159 -18.19 -11.08 18.50
C ASP A 159 -16.71 -10.84 18.15
N VAL A 160 -16.26 -11.45 17.05
CA VAL A 160 -14.89 -11.33 16.55
C VAL A 160 -14.50 -9.90 16.15
N VAL A 161 -15.47 -9.07 15.72
CA VAL A 161 -15.22 -7.67 15.34
C VAL A 161 -14.88 -6.84 16.58
N GLU A 162 -15.68 -6.99 17.65
CA GLU A 162 -15.44 -6.31 18.93
C GLU A 162 -14.13 -6.79 19.59
N ALA A 163 -13.86 -8.10 19.55
CA ALA A 163 -12.60 -8.68 20.02
C ALA A 163 -11.39 -8.04 19.32
N THR A 164 -11.48 -7.90 17.99
CA THR A 164 -10.43 -7.31 17.15
C THR A 164 -10.27 -5.82 17.40
N ASP A 165 -11.36 -5.07 17.58
CA ASP A 165 -11.31 -3.63 17.84
C ASP A 165 -10.62 -3.33 19.18
N ARG A 166 -10.99 -4.06 20.24
CA ARG A 166 -10.38 -3.91 21.57
C ARG A 166 -8.89 -4.25 21.55
N LEU A 167 -8.52 -5.35 20.89
CA LEU A 167 -7.12 -5.70 20.71
C LEU A 167 -6.37 -4.64 19.91
N GLY A 168 -6.98 -4.09 18.85
CA GLY A 168 -6.42 -2.98 18.08
C GLY A 168 -6.20 -1.73 18.90
N ALA A 169 -7.16 -1.37 19.76
CA ALA A 169 -7.00 -0.25 20.70
C ALA A 169 -5.83 -0.48 21.66
N TYR A 170 -5.70 -1.69 22.21
CA TYR A 170 -4.55 -2.05 23.05
C TYR A 170 -3.22 -1.96 22.29
N LEU A 171 -3.14 -2.53 21.08
CA LEU A 171 -1.88 -2.53 20.32
C LEU A 171 -1.42 -1.12 19.92
N ARG A 172 -2.35 -0.21 19.62
CA ARG A 172 -2.05 1.21 19.39
C ARG A 172 -1.52 1.91 20.66
N GLN A 173 -2.03 1.54 21.83
CA GLN A 173 -1.53 2.08 23.11
C GLN A 173 -0.16 1.49 23.49
N GLU A 174 0.08 0.22 23.16
CA GLU A 174 1.32 -0.48 23.51
C GLU A 174 2.54 0.10 22.77
N LYS A 175 2.43 0.26 21.44
CA LYS A 175 3.52 0.78 20.60
C LYS A 175 3.00 1.17 19.21
N ASP A 176 3.24 2.42 18.81
CA ASP A 176 2.94 2.89 17.45
C ASP A 176 3.73 2.11 16.38
N PHE A 177 3.18 2.07 15.17
CA PHE A 177 3.90 1.55 14.01
C PHE A 177 4.51 2.70 13.22
N ARG A 178 5.83 2.62 12.98
CA ARG A 178 6.57 3.66 12.25
C ARG A 178 6.59 3.33 10.77
N TYR A 179 6.11 4.25 9.94
CA TYR A 179 6.06 4.03 8.50
C TYR A 179 7.42 4.33 7.87
N SER A 180 8.03 3.35 7.22
CA SER A 180 9.33 3.50 6.54
C SER A 180 9.34 2.71 5.24
N VAL A 181 9.64 3.39 4.12
CA VAL A 181 9.58 2.84 2.76
C VAL A 181 10.80 3.17 1.90
N GLU A 182 11.87 3.67 2.51
CA GLU A 182 13.07 4.13 1.78
C GLU A 182 14.03 2.98 1.39
N LEU A 183 13.82 1.77 1.91
CA LEU A 183 14.62 0.59 1.58
C LEU A 183 13.81 -0.43 0.76
N ASP A 184 14.43 -0.98 -0.28
CA ASP A 184 13.87 -2.10 -1.05
C ASP A 184 14.12 -3.42 -0.29
N LEU A 185 13.09 -3.88 0.42
CA LEU A 185 13.11 -5.09 1.24
C LEU A 185 11.99 -6.06 0.83
N PRO A 186 12.20 -7.38 0.94
CA PRO A 186 11.10 -8.35 0.86
C PRO A 186 10.15 -8.19 2.06
N HIS A 187 9.10 -9.00 2.12
CA HIS A 187 8.28 -9.12 3.32
C HIS A 187 9.16 -9.33 4.57
N LEU A 188 8.83 -8.61 5.64
CA LEU A 188 9.61 -8.63 6.87
C LEU A 188 9.20 -9.85 7.72
N GLY A 189 10.18 -10.46 8.38
CA GLY A 189 9.94 -11.61 9.28
C GLY A 189 9.03 -11.23 10.43
N ALA A 190 8.23 -12.18 10.90
CA ALA A 190 7.30 -12.00 12.00
C ALA A 190 8.02 -11.58 13.28
N GLY A 191 9.18 -12.18 13.58
CA GLY A 191 10.00 -11.80 14.74
C GLY A 191 10.49 -10.36 14.66
N PHE A 192 10.90 -9.91 13.46
CA PHE A 192 11.32 -8.52 13.23
C PHE A 192 10.18 -7.54 13.47
N LEU A 193 8.98 -7.84 12.94
CA LEU A 193 7.80 -6.97 13.07
C LEU A 193 7.30 -6.91 14.53
N LEU A 194 7.35 -8.04 15.25
CA LEU A 194 6.97 -8.12 16.65
C LEU A 194 7.86 -7.24 17.54
N ALA A 195 9.16 -7.16 17.24
CA ALA A 195 10.13 -6.36 17.99
C ALA A 195 10.06 -4.86 17.63
N ASN A 196 10.03 -4.53 16.33
CA ASN A 196 10.32 -3.16 15.87
C ASN A 196 9.08 -2.36 15.44
N ARG A 197 8.01 -3.01 14.93
CA ARG A 197 6.82 -2.34 14.36
C ARG A 197 7.16 -1.20 13.39
N VAL A 198 8.02 -1.50 12.43
CA VAL A 198 8.47 -0.53 11.43
C VAL A 198 8.38 -1.13 10.02
N GLY A 199 7.95 -0.32 9.06
CA GLY A 199 7.92 -0.70 7.64
C GLY A 199 6.82 -0.05 6.83
N SER A 200 6.50 -0.67 5.69
CA SER A 200 5.50 -0.20 4.73
C SER A 200 4.06 -0.50 5.18
N CYS A 201 3.10 -0.19 4.32
CA CYS A 201 1.70 -0.60 4.52
C CYS A 201 1.55 -2.12 4.48
N GLU A 202 2.40 -2.82 3.72
CA GLU A 202 2.45 -4.29 3.71
C GLU A 202 2.96 -4.81 5.05
N ALA A 203 4.08 -4.28 5.55
CA ALA A 203 4.62 -4.67 6.86
C ALA A 203 3.61 -4.46 8.02
N SER A 204 2.85 -3.37 7.97
CA SER A 204 1.75 -3.10 8.92
C SER A 204 0.62 -4.13 8.80
N CYS A 205 0.25 -4.51 7.58
CA CYS A 205 -0.75 -5.54 7.35
C CYS A 205 -0.26 -6.92 7.80
N ASP A 206 0.99 -7.25 7.54
CA ASP A 206 1.61 -8.52 7.90
C ASP A 206 1.66 -8.68 9.42
N PHE A 207 2.14 -7.65 10.14
CA PHE A 207 2.13 -7.62 11.60
C PHE A 207 0.73 -7.92 12.16
N THR A 208 -0.28 -7.26 11.59
CA THR A 208 -1.68 -7.47 11.99
C THR A 208 -2.14 -8.89 11.71
N VAL A 209 -1.84 -9.44 10.53
CA VAL A 209 -2.20 -10.82 10.17
C VAL A 209 -1.55 -11.82 11.12
N TYR A 210 -0.28 -11.64 11.51
CA TYR A 210 0.37 -12.50 12.49
C TYR A 210 -0.33 -12.47 13.84
N VAL A 211 -0.64 -11.27 14.38
CA VAL A 211 -1.38 -11.13 15.63
C VAL A 211 -2.72 -11.87 15.55
N LEU A 212 -3.52 -11.58 14.51
CA LEU A 212 -4.88 -12.12 14.42
C LEU A 212 -4.87 -13.63 14.22
N ARG A 213 -4.05 -14.15 13.31
CA ARG A 213 -3.97 -15.59 13.04
C ARG A 213 -3.41 -16.38 14.21
N ALA A 214 -2.44 -15.82 14.94
CA ALA A 214 -1.93 -16.43 16.18
C ALA A 214 -3.03 -16.59 17.24
N LEU A 215 -4.04 -15.70 17.23
CA LEU A 215 -5.13 -15.71 18.21
C LEU A 215 -6.41 -16.41 17.71
N GLY A 216 -6.37 -17.05 16.54
CA GLY A 216 -7.52 -17.72 15.94
C GLY A 216 -8.58 -16.75 15.41
N ILE A 217 -8.18 -15.53 15.03
CA ILE A 217 -9.04 -14.54 14.38
C ILE A 217 -8.84 -14.66 12.86
N PRO A 218 -9.88 -14.97 12.05
CA PRO A 218 -9.73 -15.18 10.62
C PRO A 218 -9.47 -13.86 9.87
N ALA A 219 -8.25 -13.68 9.35
CA ALA A 219 -7.84 -12.44 8.71
C ALA A 219 -7.05 -12.65 7.41
N ALA A 220 -7.15 -11.65 6.54
CA ALA A 220 -6.41 -11.55 5.29
C ALA A 220 -6.01 -10.11 4.98
N THR A 221 -5.40 -9.92 3.81
CA THR A 221 -5.02 -8.62 3.26
C THR A 221 -5.68 -8.44 1.91
N ASP A 222 -6.41 -7.34 1.76
CA ASP A 222 -6.96 -6.91 0.48
C ASP A 222 -6.06 -5.84 -0.15
N ILE A 223 -6.04 -5.78 -1.47
CA ILE A 223 -5.15 -4.97 -2.28
C ILE A 223 -5.85 -4.41 -3.52
N TYR A 224 -5.43 -3.22 -3.95
CA TYR A 224 -5.44 -2.83 -5.35
C TYR A 224 -4.02 -2.44 -5.77
N HIS A 225 -3.60 -2.85 -6.96
CA HIS A 225 -2.28 -2.47 -7.49
C HIS A 225 -2.25 -1.02 -8.00
N TYR A 226 -3.38 -0.54 -8.51
CA TYR A 226 -3.56 0.85 -8.95
C TYR A 226 -4.97 1.31 -8.56
N GLY A 227 -5.06 2.28 -7.67
CA GLY A 227 -6.33 2.89 -7.29
C GLY A 227 -6.67 4.11 -8.16
N PRO A 228 -7.94 4.35 -8.55
CA PRO A 228 -8.34 5.50 -9.37
C PRO A 228 -7.92 6.86 -8.79
N GLY A 229 -7.99 7.00 -7.45
CA GLY A 229 -7.73 8.27 -6.79
C GLY A 229 -6.25 8.55 -6.48
N LYS A 230 -5.33 7.60 -6.62
CA LYS A 230 -3.88 7.86 -6.44
C LYS A 230 -3.00 7.39 -7.59
N GLY A 231 -3.49 6.52 -8.45
CA GLY A 231 -2.69 5.81 -9.43
C GLY A 231 -1.59 4.93 -8.83
N ALA A 232 -1.70 4.62 -7.53
CA ALA A 232 -0.72 3.83 -6.77
C ALA A 232 -1.43 2.68 -6.05
N GLY A 233 -0.65 1.67 -5.69
CA GLY A 233 -1.16 0.51 -4.96
C GLY A 233 -1.39 0.79 -3.48
N HIS A 234 -2.27 0.00 -2.86
CA HIS A 234 -2.50 0.05 -1.42
C HIS A 234 -2.99 -1.31 -0.93
N VAL A 235 -2.65 -1.61 0.33
CA VAL A 235 -3.07 -2.81 1.04
C VAL A 235 -3.70 -2.43 2.37
N TRP A 236 -4.66 -3.23 2.82
CA TRP A 236 -5.28 -3.11 4.13
C TRP A 236 -5.73 -4.48 4.65
N ASN A 237 -5.98 -4.57 5.95
CA ASN A 237 -6.44 -5.81 6.56
C ASN A 237 -7.96 -5.98 6.40
N VAL A 238 -8.39 -7.23 6.33
CA VAL A 238 -9.79 -7.61 6.41
C VAL A 238 -9.97 -8.73 7.43
N LEU A 239 -11.09 -8.65 8.14
CA LEU A 239 -11.53 -9.61 9.13
C LEU A 239 -12.78 -10.29 8.62
N ARG A 240 -12.83 -11.62 8.65
CA ARG A 240 -14.08 -12.34 8.36
C ARG A 240 -14.93 -12.42 9.63
N ASP A 241 -16.13 -11.88 9.55
CA ASP A 241 -17.13 -11.96 10.60
C ASP A 241 -17.74 -13.37 10.69
N THR A 242 -18.37 -13.67 11.83
CA THR A 242 -19.18 -14.87 12.07
C THR A 242 -20.37 -15.00 11.11
N THR A 243 -20.83 -13.88 10.53
CA THR A 243 -21.87 -13.85 9.49
C THR A 243 -21.38 -14.26 8.10
N GLY A 244 -20.06 -14.37 7.89
CA GLY A 244 -19.46 -14.57 6.56
C GLY A 244 -19.08 -13.29 5.83
N GLY A 245 -19.52 -12.12 6.30
CA GLY A 245 -19.10 -10.84 5.75
C GLY A 245 -17.65 -10.52 6.08
N TYR A 246 -17.00 -9.69 5.25
CA TYR A 246 -15.66 -9.18 5.51
C TYR A 246 -15.71 -7.73 5.95
N VAL A 247 -14.99 -7.43 7.03
CA VAL A 247 -14.88 -6.10 7.61
C VAL A 247 -13.48 -5.55 7.29
N PRO A 248 -13.37 -4.54 6.41
CA PRO A 248 -12.10 -3.88 6.16
C PRO A 248 -11.74 -2.93 7.28
N PHE A 249 -10.46 -2.88 7.63
CA PHE A 249 -9.96 -1.96 8.64
C PHE A 249 -8.49 -1.67 8.40
N TRP A 250 -8.03 -0.56 8.97
CA TRP A 250 -6.62 -0.30 9.09
C TRP A 250 -6.23 -0.35 10.55
N PHE A 251 -5.69 -1.48 10.97
CA PHE A 251 -5.53 -1.86 12.38
C PHE A 251 -4.83 -0.81 13.23
N ILE A 252 -3.92 -0.06 12.63
CA ILE A 252 -3.05 0.89 13.32
C ILE A 252 -3.70 2.29 13.39
N GLN A 253 -4.80 2.53 12.68
CA GLN A 253 -5.38 3.89 12.57
C GLN A 253 -6.90 3.97 12.71
N THR A 254 -7.63 2.88 12.48
CA THR A 254 -9.08 2.90 12.47
C THR A 254 -9.64 1.96 13.52
N LYS A 255 -10.83 2.32 14.00
CA LYS A 255 -11.73 1.39 14.67
C LYS A 255 -12.09 0.25 13.71
N VAL A 256 -12.26 -0.96 14.23
CA VAL A 256 -12.79 -2.10 13.45
C VAL A 256 -14.30 -2.12 13.65
N GLU A 257 -15.06 -1.84 12.59
CA GLU A 257 -16.52 -1.76 12.68
C GLU A 257 -17.21 -2.24 11.40
N ARG A 258 -18.33 -2.95 11.57
CA ARG A 258 -19.16 -3.41 10.46
C ARG A 258 -19.73 -2.21 9.71
N GLY A 259 -19.67 -2.24 8.38
CA GLY A 259 -20.12 -1.14 7.52
C GLY A 259 -19.17 0.07 7.50
N GLY A 260 -18.00 -0.02 8.15
CA GLY A 260 -16.96 0.99 8.04
C GLY A 260 -16.48 1.17 6.60
N SER A 261 -16.17 2.41 6.22
CA SER A 261 -15.66 2.74 4.88
C SER A 261 -14.55 3.78 4.97
N ASP A 262 -13.44 3.51 4.29
CA ASP A 262 -12.33 4.46 4.14
C ASP A 262 -12.58 5.52 3.06
N LYS A 263 -13.74 5.46 2.38
CA LYS A 263 -14.16 6.34 1.27
C LYS A 263 -13.15 6.40 0.11
N ARG A 264 -12.22 5.45 0.02
CA ARG A 264 -11.27 5.39 -1.10
C ARG A 264 -11.95 4.77 -2.29
N GLU A 265 -11.79 5.43 -3.44
CA GLU A 265 -11.97 4.85 -4.76
C GLU A 265 -10.94 3.71 -4.95
N LYS A 266 -11.42 2.52 -5.30
CA LYS A 266 -10.63 1.27 -5.40
C LYS A 266 -10.52 0.76 -6.83
N GLY A 267 -11.52 0.99 -7.68
CA GLY A 267 -11.71 0.42 -9.01
C GLY A 267 -12.03 -1.07 -8.95
N LYS A 268 -11.06 -1.86 -8.46
CA LYS A 268 -11.10 -3.31 -8.27
C LYS A 268 -10.36 -3.67 -7.00
N VAL A 269 -10.87 -4.64 -6.25
CA VAL A 269 -10.24 -5.12 -5.01
C VAL A 269 -9.95 -6.60 -5.13
N TYR A 270 -8.74 -6.98 -4.74
CA TYR A 270 -8.30 -8.36 -4.72
C TYR A 270 -7.88 -8.75 -3.29
N ARG A 271 -8.25 -9.96 -2.85
CA ARG A 271 -7.78 -10.56 -1.61
C ARG A 271 -6.58 -11.45 -1.88
N ARG A 272 -5.53 -11.28 -1.08
CA ARG A 272 -4.39 -12.21 -1.07
C ARG A 272 -4.84 -13.52 -0.43
N CYS A 273 -4.73 -14.61 -1.18
CA CYS A 273 -5.01 -15.96 -0.74
C CYS A 273 -3.71 -16.75 -0.61
N PHE A 274 -3.69 -17.72 0.31
CA PHE A 274 -2.64 -18.72 0.38
C PHE A 274 -2.82 -19.78 -0.72
N GLY A 275 -4.06 -20.17 -0.98
CA GLY A 275 -4.41 -21.13 -2.02
C GLY A 275 -4.53 -20.50 -3.40
N ALA A 276 -4.16 -21.25 -4.44
CA ALA A 276 -4.45 -20.86 -5.81
C ALA A 276 -5.97 -20.87 -6.06
N GLN A 277 -6.50 -19.76 -6.57
CA GLN A 277 -7.92 -19.55 -6.81
C GLN A 277 -8.39 -20.23 -8.11
N GLN A 278 -9.66 -20.05 -8.51
CA GLN A 278 -10.12 -20.46 -9.83
C GLN A 278 -9.65 -19.47 -10.91
N GLU A 279 -9.43 -19.94 -12.15
CA GLU A 279 -9.10 -19.05 -13.25
C GLU A 279 -10.32 -18.23 -13.66
N LYS A 280 -10.18 -16.90 -13.68
CA LYS A 280 -11.21 -16.00 -14.23
C LYS A 280 -11.42 -16.21 -15.74
N VAL A 281 -10.33 -16.46 -16.45
CA VAL A 281 -10.33 -16.80 -17.88
C VAL A 281 -9.55 -18.09 -18.07
N SER A 282 -10.18 -19.10 -18.67
CA SER A 282 -9.55 -20.41 -18.88
C SER A 282 -8.23 -20.29 -19.63
N GLY A 283 -7.18 -20.91 -19.09
CA GLY A 283 -5.83 -20.95 -19.63
C GLY A 283 -5.00 -19.69 -19.40
N ILE A 284 -5.52 -18.67 -18.72
CA ILE A 284 -4.83 -17.38 -18.53
C ILE A 284 -3.51 -17.52 -17.79
N ARG A 285 -3.38 -18.47 -16.87
CA ARG A 285 -2.15 -18.67 -16.08
C ARG A 285 -0.96 -19.09 -16.93
N ARG A 286 -1.24 -19.88 -17.97
CA ARG A 286 -0.22 -20.43 -18.89
C ARG A 286 0.11 -19.46 -20.02
N ASP A 287 -0.74 -18.45 -20.24
CA ASP A 287 -0.52 -17.47 -21.30
C ASP A 287 0.59 -16.50 -20.90
N ARG A 288 1.66 -16.49 -21.70
CA ARG A 288 2.84 -15.65 -21.47
C ARG A 288 2.61 -14.20 -21.89
N SER A 289 1.59 -13.91 -22.72
CA SER A 289 1.28 -12.54 -23.14
C SER A 289 0.59 -11.73 -22.04
N VAL A 290 0.06 -12.39 -20.99
CA VAL A 290 -0.64 -11.70 -19.89
C VAL A 290 0.37 -11.37 -18.78
N PRO A 291 0.47 -10.11 -18.33
CA PRO A 291 1.40 -9.71 -17.28
C PRO A 291 0.98 -10.25 -15.90
N PHE A 292 1.96 -10.44 -15.02
CA PHE A 292 1.82 -11.22 -13.78
C PHE A 292 0.75 -10.71 -12.78
N PRO A 293 0.48 -9.41 -12.60
CA PRO A 293 -0.61 -9.01 -11.69
C PRO A 293 -2.01 -9.42 -12.18
N LEU A 294 -2.25 -9.47 -13.50
CA LEU A 294 -3.57 -9.76 -14.07
C LEU A 294 -3.90 -11.26 -14.12
N LYS A 295 -2.90 -12.12 -13.89
CA LYS A 295 -3.04 -13.58 -13.91
C LYS A 295 -2.57 -14.25 -12.63
N ASP A 296 -2.28 -13.47 -11.57
CA ASP A 296 -1.81 -14.01 -10.31
C ASP A 296 -2.87 -14.97 -9.74
N PRO A 297 -2.58 -16.28 -9.63
CA PRO A 297 -3.56 -17.23 -9.15
C PRO A 297 -3.89 -17.05 -7.66
N TYR A 298 -3.12 -16.28 -6.91
CA TYR A 298 -3.30 -16.07 -5.47
C TYR A 298 -4.05 -14.77 -5.13
N LEU A 299 -4.65 -14.13 -6.14
CA LEU A 299 -5.51 -12.96 -5.98
C LEU A 299 -6.97 -13.33 -6.31
N LYS A 300 -7.84 -13.22 -5.31
CA LYS A 300 -9.29 -13.39 -5.48
C LYS A 300 -9.96 -12.03 -5.67
N ASP A 301 -10.72 -11.84 -6.73
CA ASP A 301 -11.56 -10.63 -6.88
C ASP A 301 -12.65 -10.62 -5.80
N VAL A 302 -12.57 -9.63 -4.91
CA VAL A 302 -13.50 -9.42 -3.78
C VAL A 302 -14.15 -8.05 -3.87
N THR A 303 -14.19 -7.44 -5.06
CA THR A 303 -14.78 -6.11 -5.25
C THR A 303 -16.25 -6.07 -4.79
N SER A 304 -16.96 -7.21 -4.88
CA SER A 304 -18.33 -7.37 -4.39
C SER A 304 -18.49 -7.33 -2.86
N ASP A 305 -17.39 -7.47 -2.09
CA ASP A 305 -17.42 -7.30 -0.63
C ASP A 305 -17.55 -5.82 -0.25
N TYR A 306 -17.22 -4.91 -1.19
CA TYR A 306 -17.19 -3.46 -0.98
C TYR A 306 -18.31 -2.72 -1.71
N PHE A 307 -18.76 -3.24 -2.85
CA PHE A 307 -19.74 -2.63 -3.72
C PHE A 307 -20.76 -3.67 -4.19
N PRO A 308 -22.00 -3.30 -4.54
CA PRO A 308 -22.97 -4.22 -5.10
C PRO A 308 -22.39 -4.97 -6.32
N ALA A 309 -22.54 -6.30 -6.33
CA ALA A 309 -22.09 -7.12 -7.45
C ALA A 309 -22.79 -6.68 -8.74
N ASN A 310 -22.01 -6.52 -9.81
CA ASN A 310 -22.50 -6.07 -11.11
C ASN A 310 -21.74 -6.73 -12.26
N GLN A 311 -22.27 -6.52 -13.46
CA GLN A 311 -21.64 -6.96 -14.71
C GLN A 311 -21.70 -5.80 -15.71
N VAL A 312 -20.55 -5.41 -16.21
CA VAL A 312 -20.40 -4.23 -17.09
C VAL A 312 -19.92 -4.71 -18.44
N THR A 313 -20.75 -4.52 -19.47
CA THR A 313 -20.38 -4.80 -20.86
C THR A 313 -20.09 -3.49 -21.57
N ILE A 314 -18.88 -3.40 -22.13
CA ILE A 314 -18.39 -2.22 -22.83
C ILE A 314 -18.21 -2.49 -24.32
N GLU A 315 -18.26 -1.42 -25.10
CA GLU A 315 -17.95 -1.40 -26.52
C GLU A 315 -16.44 -1.25 -26.73
N ILE A 316 -15.93 -2.01 -27.69
CA ILE A 316 -14.55 -1.99 -28.15
C ILE A 316 -14.55 -1.46 -29.58
N ASP A 317 -13.57 -0.63 -29.91
CA ASP A 317 -13.41 -0.07 -31.23
C ASP A 317 -13.38 -1.19 -32.28
N PRO A 318 -14.16 -1.11 -33.38
CA PRO A 318 -14.28 -2.19 -34.36
C PRO A 318 -12.95 -2.63 -35.00
N GLN A 319 -11.94 -1.75 -35.00
CA GLN A 319 -10.60 -2.01 -35.52
C GLN A 319 -9.68 -2.76 -34.55
N VAL A 320 -10.09 -2.91 -33.29
CA VAL A 320 -9.33 -3.63 -32.26
C VAL A 320 -9.76 -5.09 -32.28
N ASP A 321 -8.85 -5.97 -32.67
CA ASP A 321 -9.02 -7.42 -32.59
C ASP A 321 -7.91 -8.01 -31.70
N LYS A 322 -8.23 -8.21 -30.43
CA LYS A 322 -7.30 -8.70 -29.41
C LYS A 322 -7.97 -9.75 -28.55
N LYS A 323 -7.22 -10.81 -28.22
CA LYS A 323 -7.71 -11.88 -27.33
C LYS A 323 -8.17 -11.34 -25.97
N TYR A 324 -7.42 -10.39 -25.41
CA TYR A 324 -7.65 -9.83 -24.09
C TYR A 324 -7.90 -8.33 -24.14
N ILE A 325 -8.89 -7.90 -23.37
CA ILE A 325 -9.16 -6.50 -23.06
C ILE A 325 -9.01 -6.31 -21.56
N CYS A 326 -8.36 -5.23 -21.17
CA CYS A 326 -8.13 -4.87 -19.79
C CYS A 326 -9.01 -3.67 -19.38
N LEU A 327 -9.43 -3.66 -18.12
CA LEU A 327 -10.04 -2.50 -17.47
C LEU A 327 -8.90 -1.64 -16.93
N GLY A 328 -8.80 -0.40 -17.38
CA GLY A 328 -7.71 0.51 -17.00
C GLY A 328 -8.16 1.68 -16.13
N VAL A 329 -7.28 2.12 -15.25
CA VAL A 329 -7.41 3.37 -14.48
C VAL A 329 -6.23 4.29 -14.80
N PHE A 330 -6.46 5.60 -14.71
CA PHE A 330 -5.43 6.59 -14.97
C PHE A 330 -4.43 6.69 -13.80
N THR A 331 -3.14 6.68 -14.12
CA THR A 331 -2.03 6.94 -13.20
C THR A 331 -1.10 8.00 -13.79
N LEU A 332 -0.11 8.46 -13.03
CA LEU A 332 0.90 9.40 -13.53
C LEU A 332 1.79 8.81 -14.65
N GLU A 333 1.84 7.48 -14.75
CA GLU A 333 2.62 6.73 -15.75
C GLU A 333 1.79 6.40 -17.00
N GLY A 334 0.48 6.65 -16.97
CA GLY A 334 -0.47 6.34 -18.03
C GLY A 334 -1.67 5.55 -17.52
N CYS A 335 -2.48 5.01 -18.42
CA CYS A 335 -3.58 4.14 -18.02
C CYS A 335 -3.05 2.74 -17.73
N MET A 336 -3.21 2.28 -16.49
CA MET A 336 -2.71 0.98 -16.01
C MET A 336 -3.86 -0.02 -15.88
N PRO A 337 -3.68 -1.27 -16.31
CA PRO A 337 -4.72 -2.28 -16.21
C PRO A 337 -4.88 -2.77 -14.76
N ILE A 338 -6.12 -2.92 -14.33
CA ILE A 338 -6.49 -3.42 -13.01
C ILE A 338 -7.36 -4.67 -13.08
N ASP A 339 -7.89 -5.02 -14.26
CA ASP A 339 -8.64 -6.25 -14.49
C ASP A 339 -8.54 -6.68 -15.96
N ILE A 340 -8.89 -7.93 -16.25
CA ILE A 340 -8.77 -8.50 -17.60
C ILE A 340 -9.96 -9.42 -17.94
N THR A 341 -10.36 -9.40 -19.21
CA THR A 341 -11.42 -10.26 -19.76
C THR A 341 -11.12 -10.60 -21.23
N VAL A 342 -11.96 -11.45 -21.82
CA VAL A 342 -11.86 -11.87 -23.22
C VAL A 342 -12.74 -10.98 -24.10
N GLN A 343 -12.22 -10.57 -25.25
CA GLN A 343 -13.01 -9.88 -26.28
C GLN A 343 -13.98 -10.85 -26.95
N LYS A 344 -15.23 -10.42 -27.15
CA LYS A 344 -16.25 -11.14 -27.91
C LYS A 344 -16.87 -10.21 -28.95
N GLY A 345 -16.41 -10.30 -30.19
CA GLY A 345 -16.76 -9.34 -31.24
C GLY A 345 -16.27 -7.94 -30.88
N ASN A 346 -17.15 -6.94 -30.92
CA ASN A 346 -16.84 -5.57 -30.52
C ASN A 346 -17.19 -5.27 -29.04
N LYS A 347 -17.21 -6.29 -28.18
CA LYS A 347 -17.59 -6.14 -26.77
C LYS A 347 -16.62 -6.85 -25.83
N ALA A 348 -16.53 -6.33 -24.61
CA ALA A 348 -15.83 -6.96 -23.49
C ALA A 348 -16.68 -6.82 -22.23
N THR A 349 -16.69 -7.84 -21.37
CA THR A 349 -17.52 -7.86 -20.16
C THR A 349 -16.68 -8.07 -18.91
N PHE A 350 -16.81 -7.16 -17.95
CA PHE A 350 -16.15 -7.18 -16.65
C PHE A 350 -17.15 -7.46 -15.53
N MET A 351 -16.70 -8.16 -14.50
CA MET A 351 -17.50 -8.45 -13.31
C MET A 351 -17.06 -7.54 -12.15
N ASN A 352 -17.98 -7.18 -11.27
CA ASN A 352 -17.72 -6.47 -10.01
C ASN A 352 -16.88 -5.20 -10.20
N VAL A 353 -17.38 -4.25 -10.97
CA VAL A 353 -16.71 -2.97 -11.24
C VAL A 353 -17.25 -1.90 -10.30
N GLU A 354 -16.38 -1.15 -9.63
CA GLU A 354 -16.81 -0.04 -8.76
C GLU A 354 -17.57 1.04 -9.55
N PRO A 355 -18.81 1.39 -9.15
CA PRO A 355 -19.55 2.51 -9.75
C PRO A 355 -18.91 3.88 -9.47
N GLY A 356 -19.15 4.86 -10.34
CA GLY A 356 -18.68 6.24 -10.19
C GLY A 356 -17.23 6.48 -10.59
N ILE A 357 -16.51 5.44 -11.00
CA ILE A 357 -15.12 5.53 -11.46
C ILE A 357 -15.07 5.67 -12.99
N LEU A 358 -14.18 6.55 -13.47
CA LEU A 358 -13.86 6.66 -14.89
C LEU A 358 -12.80 5.61 -15.26
N PHE A 359 -13.17 4.66 -16.12
CA PHE A 359 -12.29 3.62 -16.62
C PHE A 359 -11.93 3.85 -18.09
N GLN A 360 -10.80 3.29 -18.49
CA GLN A 360 -10.33 3.24 -19.88
C GLN A 360 -10.22 1.77 -20.31
N PRO A 361 -10.91 1.32 -21.37
CA PRO A 361 -10.64 0.01 -21.94
C PRO A 361 -9.27 0.00 -22.62
N LEU A 362 -8.48 -1.03 -22.35
CA LEU A 362 -7.09 -1.15 -22.80
C LEU A 362 -6.83 -2.49 -23.48
N TYR A 363 -5.84 -2.53 -24.37
CA TYR A 363 -5.20 -3.76 -24.81
C TYR A 363 -3.68 -3.57 -24.85
N ASP A 364 -2.94 -4.67 -24.77
CA ASP A 364 -1.49 -4.67 -24.98
C ASP A 364 -1.16 -4.84 -26.47
N ASN A 365 -0.39 -3.91 -27.01
CA ASN A 365 0.10 -3.99 -28.39
C ASN A 365 1.50 -4.64 -28.51
N GLY A 366 2.07 -5.11 -27.40
CA GLY A 366 3.41 -5.67 -27.29
C GLY A 366 4.48 -4.66 -26.84
N MET A 367 4.14 -3.38 -26.76
CA MET A 367 5.03 -2.32 -26.27
C MET A 367 4.44 -1.53 -25.10
N LYS A 368 3.13 -1.25 -25.12
CA LYS A 368 2.43 -0.45 -24.13
C LYS A 368 0.94 -0.74 -24.11
N TRP A 369 0.29 -0.26 -23.06
CA TRP A 369 -1.17 -0.20 -22.98
C TRP A 369 -1.71 0.85 -23.95
N VAL A 370 -2.66 0.44 -24.79
CA VAL A 370 -3.34 1.30 -25.77
C VAL A 370 -4.84 1.25 -25.53
N ALA A 371 -5.52 2.38 -25.72
CA ALA A 371 -6.97 2.46 -25.65
C ALA A 371 -7.62 1.49 -26.64
N ALA A 372 -8.57 0.69 -26.15
CA ALA A 372 -9.40 -0.22 -26.94
C ALA A 372 -10.76 0.38 -27.30
N GLY A 373 -11.01 1.64 -26.90
CA GLY A 373 -12.29 2.33 -27.04
C GLY A 373 -12.29 3.62 -26.20
N TYR A 374 -13.46 4.24 -26.08
CA TYR A 374 -13.60 5.47 -25.29
C TYR A 374 -13.61 5.20 -23.78
N PRO A 375 -13.12 6.16 -22.96
CA PRO A 375 -13.33 6.12 -21.52
C PRO A 375 -14.81 6.04 -21.19
N PHE A 376 -15.14 5.35 -20.10
CA PHE A 376 -16.52 5.17 -19.65
C PHE A 376 -16.63 5.22 -18.14
N LEU A 377 -17.81 5.62 -17.66
CA LEU A 377 -18.21 5.56 -16.27
C LEU A 377 -19.36 4.57 -16.12
N VAL A 378 -19.37 3.85 -15.01
CA VAL A 378 -20.48 2.97 -14.62
C VAL A 378 -21.26 3.69 -13.54
N ASP A 379 -22.55 3.93 -13.74
CA ASP A 379 -23.37 4.56 -12.71
C ASP A 379 -23.82 3.56 -11.63
N GLU A 380 -24.51 4.04 -10.59
CA GLU A 380 -25.00 3.19 -9.48
C GLU A 380 -26.01 2.12 -9.93
N LYS A 381 -26.61 2.26 -11.11
CA LYS A 381 -27.54 1.28 -11.71
C LYS A 381 -26.82 0.26 -12.61
N GLY A 382 -25.52 0.43 -12.84
CA GLY A 382 -24.72 -0.39 -13.73
C GLY A 382 -24.77 0.05 -15.20
N GLU A 383 -25.34 1.22 -15.51
CA GLU A 383 -25.38 1.75 -16.87
C GLU A 383 -24.03 2.35 -17.26
N VAL A 384 -23.60 2.07 -18.50
CA VAL A 384 -22.33 2.55 -19.03
C VAL A 384 -22.52 3.86 -19.78
N LYS A 385 -21.83 4.91 -19.32
CA LYS A 385 -21.79 6.21 -19.98
C LYS A 385 -20.41 6.48 -20.57
N TYR A 386 -20.35 6.61 -21.89
CA TYR A 386 -19.09 6.91 -22.59
C TYR A 386 -18.78 8.40 -22.62
N HIS A 387 -17.50 8.71 -22.48
CA HIS A 387 -16.94 10.05 -22.62
C HIS A 387 -16.25 10.19 -23.98
N LYS A 388 -17.07 10.42 -25.02
CA LYS A 388 -16.60 10.62 -26.40
C LYS A 388 -16.31 12.10 -26.61
N PRO A 389 -15.05 12.52 -26.88
CA PRO A 389 -14.74 13.92 -27.13
C PRO A 389 -15.32 14.37 -28.46
N ASP A 390 -15.89 15.58 -28.48
CA ASP A 390 -16.22 16.26 -29.73
C ASP A 390 -14.99 16.99 -30.25
N CYS A 391 -14.27 16.34 -31.18
CA CYS A 391 -13.05 16.89 -31.76
C CYS A 391 -13.29 18.12 -32.66
N ALA A 392 -14.54 18.45 -33.00
CA ALA A 392 -14.88 19.67 -33.72
C ALA A 392 -14.92 20.90 -32.81
N VAL A 393 -15.24 20.71 -31.52
CA VAL A 393 -15.32 21.79 -30.53
C VAL A 393 -14.03 21.85 -29.71
N LYS A 394 -13.24 22.90 -29.92
CA LYS A 394 -12.00 23.13 -29.17
C LYS A 394 -12.23 24.19 -28.09
N GLY A 395 -11.64 23.96 -26.92
CA GLY A 395 -11.62 24.92 -25.82
C GLY A 395 -10.24 24.94 -25.16
N SER A 396 -9.94 26.05 -24.49
CA SER A 396 -8.73 26.19 -23.67
C SER A 396 -9.08 25.94 -22.20
N MET A 397 -8.19 25.30 -21.45
CA MET A 397 -8.32 25.11 -20.01
C MET A 397 -6.98 25.33 -19.31
N ASP A 398 -7.01 25.91 -18.12
CA ASP A 398 -5.83 26.05 -17.26
C ASP A 398 -5.78 24.91 -16.24
N LEU A 399 -4.76 24.04 -16.39
CA LEU A 399 -4.55 22.90 -15.51
C LEU A 399 -3.65 23.27 -14.33
N ASN A 400 -4.28 23.69 -13.23
CA ASN A 400 -3.57 24.12 -12.03
C ASN A 400 -3.10 22.95 -11.14
N ARG A 401 -3.67 21.75 -11.29
CA ARG A 401 -3.32 20.56 -10.50
C ARG A 401 -3.64 19.28 -11.28
N LYS A 402 -2.74 18.30 -11.22
CA LYS A 402 -2.93 16.97 -11.85
C LYS A 402 -3.56 15.92 -10.93
N PHE A 403 -3.63 16.19 -9.63
CA PHE A 403 -4.02 15.21 -8.60
C PHE A 403 -5.13 15.72 -7.68
N LEU A 404 -5.81 14.83 -6.96
CA LEU A 404 -6.91 15.18 -6.06
C LEU A 404 -6.42 15.98 -4.84
N LEU A 405 -7.19 17.01 -4.44
CA LEU A 405 -6.92 17.81 -3.24
C LEU A 405 -7.44 17.10 -1.97
N ARG A 406 -6.58 16.28 -1.37
CA ARG A 406 -6.87 15.52 -0.12
C ARG A 406 -6.75 16.40 1.12
N GLN A 407 -7.33 15.95 2.24
CA GLN A 407 -7.34 16.72 3.49
C GLN A 407 -5.94 17.10 3.97
N TYR A 408 -5.00 16.15 4.05
CA TYR A 408 -3.63 16.47 4.45
C TYR A 408 -2.96 17.52 3.54
N LEU A 409 -3.24 17.52 2.22
CA LEU A 409 -2.72 18.56 1.32
C LEU A 409 -3.37 19.92 1.61
N LYS A 410 -4.66 19.95 1.97
CA LYS A 410 -5.31 21.18 2.43
C LYS A 410 -4.67 21.68 3.71
N ASP A 411 -4.36 20.77 4.63
CA ASP A 411 -3.70 21.10 5.89
C ASP A 411 -2.32 21.73 5.62
N TYR A 412 -1.49 21.13 4.76
CA TYR A 412 -0.22 21.71 4.30
C TYR A 412 -0.36 23.08 3.63
N LEU A 413 -1.31 23.23 2.71
CA LEU A 413 -1.53 24.52 2.05
C LEU A 413 -2.02 25.58 3.05
N SER A 414 -2.85 25.19 4.02
CA SER A 414 -3.34 26.12 5.05
C SER A 414 -2.29 26.47 6.11
N ALA A 415 -1.25 25.63 6.26
CA ALA A 415 -0.21 25.83 7.25
C ALA A 415 0.50 27.17 7.04
N VAL A 416 0.79 27.55 5.80
CA VAL A 416 1.50 28.80 5.46
C VAL A 416 0.64 30.07 5.58
N VAL A 417 -0.65 29.95 5.89
CA VAL A 417 -1.52 31.13 6.07
C VAL A 417 -1.05 31.94 7.28
N GLY A 418 -0.74 33.21 7.06
CA GLY A 418 -0.17 34.12 8.05
C GLY A 418 1.31 34.40 7.82
N ASP A 419 2.00 33.55 7.04
CA ASP A 419 3.43 33.70 6.75
C ASP A 419 3.72 34.99 6.00
N LYS A 420 4.90 35.56 6.26
CA LYS A 420 5.31 36.87 5.77
C LYS A 420 6.65 36.80 5.05
N ILE A 421 6.73 37.58 3.98
CA ILE A 421 7.98 37.90 3.29
C ILE A 421 8.28 39.37 3.59
N GLU A 422 9.45 39.63 4.16
CA GLU A 422 9.90 40.95 4.58
C GLU A 422 11.23 41.30 3.93
N GLY A 423 11.41 42.57 3.59
CA GLY A 423 12.66 43.11 3.05
C GLY A 423 13.28 44.14 4.00
N ALA A 424 14.60 44.12 4.15
CA ALA A 424 15.36 45.01 5.03
C ALA A 424 16.71 45.41 4.40
N ASN A 425 17.33 46.47 4.90
CA ASN A 425 18.72 46.83 4.57
C ASN A 425 19.69 46.60 5.73
N HIS A 426 19.19 46.37 6.94
CA HIS A 426 19.98 45.87 8.08
C HIS A 426 19.73 44.38 8.33
N SER A 427 20.77 43.65 8.74
CA SER A 427 20.71 42.19 8.94
C SER A 427 19.90 41.77 10.16
N ASP A 428 19.65 42.69 11.11
CA ASP A 428 18.80 42.47 12.28
C ASP A 428 17.30 42.72 11.98
N PHE A 429 16.97 43.10 10.74
CA PHE A 429 15.62 43.43 10.30
C PHE A 429 14.95 44.57 11.09
N SER A 430 15.75 45.46 11.69
CA SER A 430 15.26 46.67 12.38
C SER A 430 14.49 47.63 11.45
N ASP A 431 14.83 47.65 10.15
CA ASP A 431 14.18 48.46 9.12
C ASP A 431 13.24 47.65 8.21
N ALA A 432 12.75 46.50 8.68
CA ALA A 432 11.92 45.59 7.90
C ALA A 432 10.66 46.25 7.33
N CYS A 433 10.40 45.98 6.06
CA CYS A 433 9.16 46.32 5.36
C CYS A 433 8.47 45.03 4.92
N LEU A 434 7.16 44.91 5.17
CA LEU A 434 6.36 43.81 4.65
C LEU A 434 6.27 43.89 3.12
N LEU A 435 6.70 42.82 2.44
CA LEU A 435 6.62 42.69 0.99
C LEU A 435 5.38 41.90 0.57
N HIS A 436 5.10 40.82 1.31
CA HIS A 436 3.94 39.97 1.06
C HIS A 436 3.52 39.25 2.34
N GLN A 437 2.22 38.98 2.47
CA GLN A 437 1.66 38.11 3.50
C GLN A 437 0.66 37.16 2.85
N ILE A 438 0.74 35.89 3.20
CA ILE A 438 -0.23 34.88 2.77
C ILE A 438 -1.46 35.02 3.66
N VAL A 439 -2.54 35.59 3.13
CA VAL A 439 -3.76 35.89 3.90
C VAL A 439 -4.86 34.84 3.76
N ASP A 440 -4.73 33.93 2.80
CA ASP A 440 -5.68 32.86 2.52
C ASP A 440 -4.95 31.62 2.00
N THR A 441 -5.63 30.47 2.03
CA THR A 441 -5.10 29.16 1.66
C THR A 441 -4.68 29.16 0.17
N PRO A 442 -3.39 28.96 -0.14
CA PRO A 442 -2.90 28.83 -1.50
C PRO A 442 -3.62 27.75 -2.30
N LYS A 443 -3.95 28.05 -3.56
CA LYS A 443 -4.61 27.09 -4.46
C LYS A 443 -3.67 26.05 -5.03
N VAL A 444 -2.37 26.30 -5.02
CA VAL A 444 -1.30 25.42 -5.53
C VAL A 444 -0.03 25.62 -4.69
N SER A 445 0.94 24.70 -4.78
CA SER A 445 2.17 24.75 -3.98
C SER A 445 3.14 25.88 -4.37
N TYR A 446 3.00 26.45 -5.57
CA TYR A 446 3.82 27.56 -6.05
C TYR A 446 3.03 28.86 -6.02
N GLN A 447 3.54 29.85 -5.29
CA GLN A 447 2.92 31.16 -5.20
C GLN A 447 3.84 32.22 -5.82
N VAL A 448 3.23 33.17 -6.51
CA VAL A 448 3.93 34.33 -7.07
C VAL A 448 3.40 35.57 -6.38
N ALA A 449 4.31 36.30 -5.72
CA ALA A 449 3.98 37.53 -5.00
C ALA A 449 4.63 38.73 -5.67
N TYR A 450 3.87 39.82 -5.78
CA TYR A 450 4.34 41.09 -6.33
C TYR A 450 4.33 42.15 -5.20
N PRO A 451 5.50 42.56 -4.69
CA PRO A 451 5.57 43.57 -3.64
C PRO A 451 4.94 44.90 -4.10
N GLN A 452 4.09 45.49 -3.26
CA GLN A 452 3.40 46.75 -3.59
C GLN A 452 4.36 47.94 -3.70
N PHE A 453 5.47 47.92 -2.94
CA PHE A 453 6.43 49.01 -2.88
C PHE A 453 7.73 48.66 -3.59
N ARG A 454 8.16 49.55 -4.49
CA ARG A 454 9.42 49.42 -5.24
C ARG A 454 10.55 50.11 -4.47
N LYS A 455 11.11 49.42 -3.48
CA LYS A 455 12.34 49.83 -2.78
C LYS A 455 13.45 48.81 -3.02
N ARG A 456 14.70 49.23 -2.76
CA ARG A 456 15.85 48.33 -2.78
C ARG A 456 16.02 47.74 -1.38
N TYR A 457 16.27 46.44 -1.33
CA TYR A 457 16.48 45.67 -0.11
C TYR A 457 17.76 44.85 -0.25
N ARG A 458 18.53 44.74 0.82
CA ARG A 458 19.74 43.90 0.89
C ARG A 458 19.43 42.51 1.43
N TYR A 459 18.47 42.41 2.34
CA TYR A 459 18.09 41.18 3.04
C TYR A 459 16.60 40.89 2.84
N ILE A 460 16.27 39.60 2.73
CA ILE A 460 14.89 39.09 2.69
C ILE A 460 14.76 38.06 3.81
N ARG A 461 13.61 38.06 4.50
CA ARG A 461 13.26 37.05 5.50
C ARG A 461 11.87 36.50 5.22
N TYR A 462 11.75 35.19 5.39
CA TYR A 462 10.48 34.48 5.46
C TYR A 462 10.20 34.15 6.92
N THR A 463 9.03 34.54 7.45
CA THR A 463 8.63 34.23 8.83
C THR A 463 7.27 33.57 8.87
N SER A 464 7.11 32.64 9.81
CA SER A 464 5.83 32.04 10.20
C SER A 464 5.34 32.68 11.51
N THR A 465 4.05 32.56 11.79
CA THR A 465 3.50 32.95 13.10
C THR A 465 4.09 32.05 14.21
N PRO A 466 4.28 32.55 15.45
CA PRO A 466 4.94 31.80 16.53
C PRO A 466 4.32 30.42 16.85
N GLU A 467 3.04 30.25 16.54
CA GLU A 467 2.27 29.03 16.81
C GLU A 467 2.40 27.97 15.71
N LYS A 468 3.12 28.27 14.61
CA LYS A 468 3.17 27.43 13.41
C LYS A 468 4.59 27.11 12.99
N THR A 469 4.79 25.84 12.64
CA THR A 469 6.00 25.36 11.96
C THR A 469 6.17 26.05 10.61
N LEU A 470 7.35 26.61 10.37
CA LEU A 470 7.74 27.19 9.09
C LEU A 470 8.11 26.06 8.12
N GLN A 471 7.49 26.07 6.94
CA GLN A 471 7.77 25.12 5.87
C GLN A 471 8.01 25.87 4.57
N LEU A 472 9.20 25.74 3.99
CA LEU A 472 9.53 26.41 2.74
C LEU A 472 10.48 25.57 1.89
N ALA A 473 10.00 25.11 0.74
CA ALA A 473 10.81 24.40 -0.24
C ALA A 473 11.68 25.37 -1.04
N GLU A 474 11.08 26.39 -1.64
CA GLU A 474 11.76 27.27 -2.58
C GLU A 474 11.32 28.72 -2.41
N LEU A 475 12.29 29.63 -2.36
CA LEU A 475 12.13 31.07 -2.47
C LEU A 475 12.98 31.58 -3.62
N GLN A 476 12.30 31.96 -4.69
CA GLN A 476 12.94 32.48 -5.90
C GLN A 476 12.62 33.96 -6.07
N LEU A 477 13.65 34.74 -6.38
CA LEU A 477 13.56 36.19 -6.55
C LEU A 477 13.88 36.52 -8.00
N PHE A 478 13.05 37.34 -8.63
CA PHE A 478 13.23 37.76 -10.02
C PHE A 478 13.26 39.29 -10.08
N ARG A 479 14.01 39.85 -11.04
CA ARG A 479 14.11 41.31 -11.19
C ARG A 479 12.86 41.88 -11.87
N LYS A 480 12.23 41.12 -12.78
CA LYS A 480 10.98 41.45 -13.47
C LYS A 480 10.10 40.21 -13.63
N VAL A 481 8.83 40.43 -13.96
CA VAL A 481 7.81 39.37 -14.11
C VAL A 481 8.18 38.36 -15.21
N ASP A 482 8.77 38.85 -16.31
CA ASP A 482 9.07 38.03 -17.48
C ASP A 482 10.52 37.48 -17.47
N ASP A 483 11.30 37.76 -16.42
CA ASP A 483 12.68 37.30 -16.34
C ASP A 483 12.72 35.79 -16.10
N GLN A 484 13.51 35.09 -16.91
CA GLN A 484 13.78 33.67 -16.73
C GLN A 484 14.98 33.41 -15.80
N GLU A 485 15.77 34.45 -15.50
CA GLU A 485 16.94 34.37 -14.64
C GLU A 485 16.60 34.77 -13.19
N LYS A 486 16.81 33.84 -12.26
CA LYS A 486 16.68 34.08 -10.83
C LYS A 486 17.84 34.91 -10.28
N ILE A 487 17.53 35.80 -9.34
CA ILE A 487 18.53 36.54 -8.57
C ILE A 487 19.25 35.56 -7.64
N ALA A 488 20.58 35.56 -7.68
CA ALA A 488 21.38 34.77 -6.75
C ALA A 488 21.22 35.30 -5.33
N ALA A 489 20.74 34.44 -4.43
CA ALA A 489 20.59 34.72 -3.00
C ALA A 489 21.41 33.70 -2.19
N LYS A 490 21.96 34.14 -1.06
CA LYS A 490 22.68 33.28 -0.11
C LYS A 490 21.92 33.26 1.21
N VAL A 491 21.67 32.07 1.74
CA VAL A 491 21.14 31.90 3.10
C VAL A 491 22.22 32.31 4.10
N ILE A 492 21.91 33.26 4.97
CA ILE A 492 22.83 33.80 5.98
C ILE A 492 22.50 33.35 7.40
N ASP A 493 21.24 33.03 7.67
CA ASP A 493 20.74 32.62 8.99
C ASP A 493 19.43 31.82 8.84
N GLY A 494 19.04 31.11 9.90
CA GLY A 494 17.78 30.35 10.01
C GLY A 494 17.67 29.61 11.35
N SER A 495 16.46 29.26 11.76
CA SER A 495 16.28 28.34 12.90
C SER A 495 16.87 26.96 12.59
N ASN A 496 17.12 26.18 13.64
CA ASN A 496 17.52 24.79 13.48
C ASN A 496 16.34 23.98 12.93
N ALA A 497 16.64 23.01 12.06
CA ALA A 497 15.62 22.11 11.54
C ALA A 497 15.04 21.24 12.65
N PHE A 498 13.74 20.95 12.58
CA PHE A 498 13.04 20.04 13.50
C PHE A 498 13.58 18.61 13.43
N ILE A 499 14.00 18.20 12.23
CA ILE A 499 14.43 16.84 11.92
C ILE A 499 15.92 16.87 11.55
N ALA A 500 16.70 15.96 12.10
CA ALA A 500 18.10 15.75 11.75
C ALA A 500 18.26 15.00 10.40
N ASP A 501 17.61 15.53 9.35
CA ASP A 501 17.73 15.05 7.96
C ASP A 501 18.13 16.24 7.07
N ASP A 502 19.07 16.01 6.17
CA ASP A 502 19.62 17.05 5.31
C ASP A 502 18.63 17.56 4.26
N ARG A 503 17.53 16.83 4.02
CA ARG A 503 16.41 17.29 3.20
C ARG A 503 15.58 18.39 3.87
N PHE A 504 15.72 18.55 5.19
CA PHE A 504 14.91 19.48 5.98
C PHE A 504 15.65 20.73 6.47
N ASP A 505 16.84 20.96 5.94
CA ASP A 505 17.76 22.01 6.39
C ASP A 505 17.43 23.41 5.85
N ARG A 506 17.86 24.46 6.56
CA ARG A 506 17.68 25.87 6.18
C ARG A 506 18.24 26.22 4.80
N PHE A 507 19.28 25.51 4.34
CA PHE A 507 19.91 25.70 3.04
C PHE A 507 19.09 25.13 1.88
N LYS A 508 17.93 24.50 2.17
CA LYS A 508 17.04 23.94 1.15
C LYS A 508 16.12 24.94 0.49
N VAL A 509 15.93 26.13 1.08
CA VAL A 509 14.98 27.15 0.59
C VAL A 509 15.30 27.73 -0.80
N ASN A 510 16.42 27.36 -1.44
CA ASN A 510 16.80 27.87 -2.76
C ASN A 510 17.75 26.93 -3.54
N ASP A 511 17.72 25.63 -3.25
CA ASP A 511 18.62 24.65 -3.90
C ASP A 511 18.12 24.17 -5.28
N GLY A 512 16.89 24.56 -5.64
CA GLY A 512 16.24 24.22 -6.90
C GLY A 512 15.50 22.89 -6.86
N ASP A 513 15.42 22.21 -5.71
CA ASP A 513 14.73 20.95 -5.52
C ASP A 513 13.49 21.11 -4.63
N GLY A 514 12.31 21.17 -5.27
CA GLY A 514 11.03 21.27 -4.58
C GLY A 514 10.64 20.04 -3.72
N LEU A 515 11.47 18.99 -3.69
CA LEU A 515 11.31 17.83 -2.81
C LEU A 515 12.17 17.91 -1.55
N THR A 516 13.00 18.95 -1.42
CA THR A 516 13.67 19.31 -0.17
C THR A 516 13.11 20.63 0.34
N PHE A 517 13.05 20.82 1.66
CA PHE A 517 12.42 22.02 2.21
C PHE A 517 12.84 22.28 3.64
N PHE A 518 12.97 23.54 4.01
CA PHE A 518 13.24 23.88 5.40
C PHE A 518 12.00 23.60 6.29
N LEU A 519 12.22 22.96 7.44
CA LEU A 519 11.18 22.58 8.41
C LEU A 519 11.64 22.84 9.85
N THR A 520 10.85 23.58 10.65
CA THR A 520 11.21 24.02 12.02
C THR A 520 10.34 23.49 13.15
#